data_AF-A0A350G2Z0-F1
#
_entry.id   AF-A0A350G2Z0-F1
#
_cell.length_a   1.000
_cell.length_b   1.000
_cell.length_c   1.000
_cell.angle_alpha   90.00
_cell.angle_beta   90.00
_cell.angle_gamma   90.00
#
_symmetry.space_group_name_H-M   'P 1'
#
loop_
_entity.id
_entity.type
_entity.pdbx_description
1 polymer ?
#
loop_
_entity_poly.entity_id
_entity_poly.type
_entity_poly.pdbx_seq_one_letter_code
_entity_poly.pdbx_strand_id
1 'polypeptide(L)'
;MPAKGWIKVSDTYCKGCELCLSACPQGVMEMDMTRLTPKGCHPAHTFKDGCTGCAICAIVCPDAAITVYREIIKVPETVAQS
;
A
#
# COMPACT_ATOMS: atom_id res chain seq x y z
N MET A 1 -3.00 2.99 -19.44
CA MET A 1 -2.25 3.50 -18.28
C MET A 1 -2.38 2.47 -17.16
N PRO A 2 -1.28 2.05 -16.50
CA PRO A 2 -1.38 1.13 -15.37
C PRO A 2 -2.22 1.76 -14.25
N ALA A 3 -2.95 0.93 -13.51
CA ALA A 3 -3.73 1.41 -12.36
C ALA A 3 -2.79 2.07 -11.34
N LYS A 4 -3.18 3.23 -10.82
CA LYS A 4 -2.47 3.94 -9.75
C LYS A 4 -3.16 3.66 -8.41
N GLY A 5 -2.36 3.52 -7.35
CA GLY A 5 -2.84 3.35 -5.99
C GLY A 5 -1.90 3.93 -4.97
N TRP A 6 -2.32 3.91 -3.72
CA TRP A 6 -1.51 4.31 -2.57
C TRP A 6 -1.98 3.55 -1.33
N ILE A 7 -1.19 3.62 -0.25
CA ILE A 7 -1.52 2.96 1.00
C ILE A 7 -1.54 3.98 2.15
N LYS A 8 -2.27 3.65 3.20
CA LYS A 8 -2.17 4.30 4.51
C LYS A 8 -1.86 3.23 5.54
N VAL A 9 -0.78 3.41 6.29
CA VAL A 9 -0.35 2.50 7.35
C VAL A 9 -0.74 3.08 8.70
N SER A 10 -1.39 2.27 9.54
CA SER A 10 -1.77 2.65 10.90
C SER A 10 -0.61 2.42 11.85
N ASP A 11 -0.11 3.49 12.48
CA ASP A 11 0.95 3.42 13.49
C ASP A 11 0.52 2.69 14.76
N THR A 12 -0.79 2.53 15.00
CA THR A 12 -1.32 1.79 16.15
C THR A 12 -1.21 0.27 15.94
N TYR A 13 -1.36 -0.20 14.71
CA TYR A 13 -1.43 -1.62 14.37
C TYR A 13 -0.16 -2.15 13.70
N CYS A 14 0.60 -1.32 13.00
CA CYS A 14 1.84 -1.74 12.37
C CYS A 14 2.87 -2.12 13.45
N LYS A 15 3.42 -3.34 13.33
CA LYS A 15 4.45 -3.86 14.23
C LYS A 15 5.85 -3.90 13.61
N GLY A 16 6.01 -3.38 12.39
CA GLY A 16 7.29 -3.41 11.67
C GLY A 16 7.82 -4.81 11.33
N CYS A 17 6.93 -5.78 11.04
CA CYS A 17 7.31 -7.17 10.76
C CYS A 17 7.79 -7.44 9.31
N GLU A 18 7.82 -6.42 8.46
CA GLU A 18 8.34 -6.45 7.08
C GLU A 18 7.63 -7.40 6.08
N LEU A 19 6.67 -8.22 6.49
CA LEU A 19 5.95 -9.15 5.61
C LEU A 19 5.35 -8.47 4.36
N CYS A 20 4.81 -7.26 4.53
CA CYS A 20 4.21 -6.50 3.44
C CYS A 20 5.24 -5.99 2.41
N LEU A 21 6.50 -5.79 2.80
CA LEU A 21 7.58 -5.37 1.89
C LEU A 21 7.94 -6.53 0.97
N SER A 22 8.22 -7.71 1.53
CA SER A 22 8.55 -8.92 0.77
C SER A 22 7.42 -9.37 -0.14
N ALA A 23 6.16 -9.14 0.27
CA ALA A 23 4.99 -9.50 -0.52
C ALA A 23 4.63 -8.48 -1.61
N CYS A 24 5.21 -7.27 -1.61
CA CYS A 24 4.87 -6.24 -2.57
C CYS A 24 5.43 -6.59 -3.96
N PRO A 25 4.60 -6.94 -4.96
CA PRO A 25 5.11 -7.35 -6.27
C PRO A 25 5.80 -6.21 -7.04
N GLN A 26 5.53 -4.96 -6.65
CA GLN A 26 6.13 -3.77 -7.28
C GLN A 26 7.44 -3.35 -6.60
N GLY A 27 7.76 -3.89 -5.42
CA GLY A 27 8.96 -3.51 -4.66
C GLY A 27 9.02 -2.01 -4.36
N VAL A 28 7.88 -1.40 -4.00
CA VAL A 28 7.74 0.05 -3.74
C VAL A 28 7.61 0.39 -2.25
N MET A 29 7.76 -0.59 -1.35
CA MET A 29 7.59 -0.42 0.08
C MET A 29 8.93 -0.59 0.81
N GLU A 30 9.13 0.17 1.89
CA GLU A 30 10.25 0.02 2.82
C GLU A 30 9.83 0.45 4.24
N MET A 31 10.73 0.24 5.21
CA MET A 31 10.55 0.70 6.57
C MET A 31 10.94 2.18 6.68
N ASP A 32 10.08 2.99 7.27
CA ASP A 32 10.35 4.40 7.51
C ASP A 32 11.33 4.54 8.68
N MET A 33 12.62 4.67 8.36
CA MET A 33 13.70 4.81 9.34
C MET A 33 13.75 6.19 9.99
N THR A 34 12.95 7.16 9.52
CA THR A 34 12.96 8.54 10.02
C THR A 34 12.01 8.76 11.19
N ARG A 35 11.06 7.84 11.42
CA ARG A 35 10.07 7.94 12.49
C ARG A 35 9.82 6.60 13.17
N LEU A 36 9.29 6.69 14.39
CA LEU A 36 8.85 5.55 15.18
C LEU A 36 7.35 5.66 15.46
N THR A 37 6.67 4.53 15.47
CA THR A 37 5.29 4.40 15.98
C THR A 37 5.27 4.55 17.51
N PRO A 38 4.10 4.79 18.14
CA PRO A 38 3.98 4.82 19.61
C PRO A 38 4.46 3.54 20.33
N LYS A 39 4.56 2.43 19.60
CA LYS A 39 5.05 1.14 20.10
C LYS A 39 6.57 0.95 19.90
N GLY A 40 7.26 1.95 19.36
CA GLY A 40 8.71 1.91 19.14
C GLY A 40 9.14 1.14 17.88
N CYS A 41 8.22 0.83 16.97
CA CYS A 41 8.54 0.18 15.70
C CYS A 41 8.67 1.21 14.58
N HIS A 42 9.58 1.00 13.63
CA HIS A 42 9.51 1.67 12.34
C HIS A 42 8.26 1.18 11.59
N PRO A 43 7.42 2.07 11.05
CA PRO A 43 6.26 1.67 10.25
C PRO A 43 6.64 1.45 8.78
N ALA A 44 5.89 0.60 8.09
CA ALA A 44 6.03 0.47 6.64
C ALA A 44 5.49 1.73 5.93
N HIS A 45 6.09 2.07 4.79
CA HIS A 45 5.60 3.13 3.90
C HIS A 45 6.01 2.87 2.44
N THR A 46 5.45 3.64 1.51
CA THR A 46 5.88 3.64 0.11
C THR A 46 6.97 4.68 -0.09
N PHE A 47 8.13 4.28 -0.60
CA PHE A 47 9.29 5.17 -0.80
C PHE A 47 9.44 5.70 -2.22
N LYS A 48 8.71 5.10 -3.17
CA LYS A 48 8.69 5.51 -4.58
C LYS A 48 7.32 5.27 -5.20
N ASP A 49 7.09 5.92 -6.32
CA ASP A 49 5.91 5.69 -7.14
C ASP A 49 5.87 4.26 -7.72
N GLY A 50 4.66 3.81 -8.08
CA GLY A 50 4.45 2.49 -8.69
C GLY A 50 3.49 1.57 -7.94
N CYS A 51 2.89 2.02 -6.83
CA CYS A 51 1.79 1.29 -6.20
C CYS A 51 0.60 1.22 -7.17
N THR A 52 0.07 0.01 -7.37
CA THR A 52 -1.07 -0.26 -8.27
C THR A 52 -2.40 -0.44 -7.54
N GLY A 53 -2.38 -0.41 -6.20
CA GLY A 53 -3.56 -0.70 -5.38
C GLY A 53 -3.99 -2.17 -5.40
N CYS A 54 -3.07 -3.12 -5.60
CA CYS A 54 -3.36 -4.56 -5.69
C CYS A 54 -3.78 -5.24 -4.36
N ALA A 55 -3.66 -4.56 -3.23
CA ALA A 55 -4.05 -5.01 -1.89
C ALA A 55 -3.31 -6.21 -1.27
N ILE A 56 -2.30 -6.78 -1.95
CA ILE A 56 -1.52 -7.92 -1.40
C ILE A 56 -0.87 -7.59 -0.05
N CYS A 57 -0.33 -6.38 0.11
CA CYS A 57 0.25 -5.92 1.37
C CYS A 57 -0.75 -5.92 2.53
N ALA A 58 -2.03 -5.60 2.26
CA ALA A 58 -3.08 -5.64 3.28
C ALA A 58 -3.50 -7.08 3.59
N ILE A 59 -3.56 -7.97 2.59
CA ILE A 59 -3.92 -9.38 2.76
C ILE A 59 -2.89 -10.12 3.62
N VAL A 60 -1.60 -9.89 3.39
CA VAL A 60 -0.53 -10.55 4.15
C VAL A 60 -0.34 -9.95 5.55
N CYS A 61 -0.88 -8.77 5.82
CA CYS A 61 -0.69 -8.09 7.10
C CYS A 61 -1.50 -8.81 8.20
N PRO A 62 -0.85 -9.44 9.20
CA PRO A 62 -1.56 -10.21 10.23
C PRO A 62 -2.38 -9.32 11.17
N ASP A 63 -2.07 -8.02 11.22
CA ASP A 63 -2.68 -7.03 12.12
C ASP A 63 -3.62 -6.07 11.39
N ALA A 64 -3.90 -6.29 10.10
CA ALA A 64 -4.74 -5.42 9.27
C ALA A 64 -4.35 -3.92 9.34
N ALA A 65 -3.05 -3.63 9.43
CA ALA A 65 -2.53 -2.29 9.65
C ALA A 65 -2.53 -1.40 8.38
N ILE A 66 -2.85 -1.95 7.21
CA ILE A 66 -2.66 -1.29 5.91
C ILE A 66 -4.01 -1.10 5.23
N THR A 67 -4.41 0.14 4.99
CA THR A 67 -5.52 0.50 4.10
C THR A 67 -4.99 0.77 2.70
N VAL A 68 -5.61 0.20 1.68
CA VAL A 68 -5.16 0.31 0.29
C VAL A 68 -6.21 1.06 -0.52
N TYR A 69 -5.76 2.03 -1.30
CA TYR A 69 -6.58 2.83 -2.19
C TYR A 69 -6.16 2.58 -3.63
N ARG A 70 -7.14 2.54 -4.51
CA ARG A 70 -6.95 2.37 -5.94
C ARG A 70 -7.74 3.44 -6.68
N GLU A 71 -7.06 4.14 -7.58
CA GLU A 71 -7.69 5.11 -8.45
C GLU A 71 -8.55 4.39 -9.50
N ILE A 72 -9.80 4.83 -9.64
CA ILE A 72 -10.73 4.33 -10.64
C ILE A 72 -10.81 5.36 -11.76
N ILE A 73 -10.22 5.02 -12.91
CA ILE A 73 -10.42 5.81 -14.13
C ILE A 73 -11.78 5.42 -14.69
N LYS A 74 -12.75 6.34 -14.63
CA LYS A 74 -14.03 6.15 -15.33
C LYS A 74 -13.74 6.20 -16.82
N VAL A 75 -13.98 5.08 -17.52
CA VAL A 75 -14.01 5.08 -18.98
C VAL A 75 -15.28 5.86 -19.40
N PRO A 76 -15.18 6.89 -20.26
CA PRO A 76 -16.36 7.57 -20.76
C PRO A 76 -17.29 6.57 -21.46
N GLU A 77 -18.58 6.62 -21.14
CA GLU A 77 -19.63 5.70 -21.63
C GLU A 77 -19.75 5.63 -23.17
N THR A 78 -19.13 6.56 -23.89
CA THR A 78 -19.21 6.67 -25.36
C THR A 78 -18.52 5.53 -26.13
N VAL A 79 -17.70 4.71 -25.49
CA VAL A 79 -16.98 3.59 -26.16
C VAL A 79 -17.77 2.28 -26.12
N ALA A 80 -18.89 2.21 -25.39
CA ALA A 80 -19.65 0.97 -25.17
C ALA A 80 -20.80 0.71 -26.17
N GLN A 81 -20.99 1.56 -27.19
CA GLN A 81 -22.10 1.46 -28.16
C GLN A 81 -21.61 1.41 -29.62
N SER A 82 -20.54 0.67 -29.91
CA SER A 82 -20.10 0.36 -31.29
C SER A 82 -20.17 -1.12 -31.58
#